data_AF-A0A348N425-F1
#
_entry.id   AF-A0A348N425-F1
#
_cell.length_a   1.000
_cell.length_b   1.000
_cell.length_c   1.000
_cell.angle_alpha   90.00
_cell.angle_beta   90.00
_cell.angle_gamma   90.00
#
_symmetry.space_group_name_H-M   'P 1'
#
loop_
_entity.id
_entity.type
_entity.pdbx_description
1 polymer ?
#
loop_
_entity_poly.entity_id
_entity_poly.type
_entity_poly.pdbx_seq_one_letter_code
_entity_poly.pdbx_strand_id
1 'polypeptide(L)'
;GDITYEDIIDVLPFNDTICTIEATGQQILDALEWGAKELPQEQGPFLQVSGITLEINTGIASPCVANEQGTLVGIEGPRRVSNVRINGEPIDPNKKYIGGGATHVLLNHGGGNTAFDGAKVIQSDCGLEYFILTDVTL
;
A
#
# COMPACT_ATOMS: atom_id res chain seq x y z
N GLY A 1 -14.18 -19.38 -18.56
CA GLY A 1 -13.29 -19.48 -19.73
C GLY A 1 -11.99 -20.05 -19.25
N ASP A 2 -11.35 -20.90 -20.05
CA ASP A 2 -10.05 -21.47 -19.70
C ASP A 2 -9.00 -20.36 -19.75
N ILE A 3 -8.37 -20.09 -18.60
CA ILE A 3 -7.27 -19.13 -18.48
C ILE A 3 -6.00 -19.84 -18.95
N THR A 4 -5.31 -19.28 -19.94
CA THR A 4 -4.06 -19.83 -20.46
C THR A 4 -2.84 -19.22 -19.76
N TYR A 5 -1.71 -19.92 -19.78
CA TYR A 5 -0.45 -19.43 -19.18
C TYR A 5 0.05 -18.11 -19.81
N GLU A 6 -0.32 -17.84 -21.07
CA GLU A 6 0.01 -16.59 -21.75
C GLU A 6 -0.82 -15.41 -21.22
N ASP A 7 -2.09 -15.63 -20.85
CA ASP A 7 -2.93 -14.62 -20.19
C ASP A 7 -2.39 -14.23 -18.80
N ILE A 8 -1.66 -15.13 -18.12
CA ILE A 8 -1.08 -14.88 -16.79
C ILE A 8 0.14 -13.95 -16.87
N ILE A 9 0.95 -14.05 -17.94
CA ILE A 9 2.16 -13.22 -18.11
C ILE A 9 1.79 -11.78 -18.52
N ASP A 10 0.72 -11.60 -19.30
CA ASP A 10 0.24 -10.26 -19.70
C ASP A 10 -0.37 -9.46 -18.53
N VAL A 11 -0.86 -10.14 -17.48
CA VAL A 11 -1.45 -9.49 -16.30
C VAL A 11 -0.39 -8.95 -15.34
N LEU A 12 0.84 -9.48 -15.37
CA LEU A 12 1.92 -9.15 -14.43
C LEU A 12 3.25 -8.97 -15.16
N PRO A 13 3.48 -7.81 -15.81
CA PRO A 13 4.72 -7.55 -16.57
C PRO A 13 5.97 -7.41 -15.68
N PHE A 14 5.79 -7.37 -14.36
CA PHE A 14 6.88 -7.30 -13.38
C PHE A 14 7.09 -8.68 -12.77
N ASN A 15 8.32 -9.18 -12.84
CA ASN A 15 8.77 -10.38 -12.13
C ASN A 15 8.90 -10.05 -10.62
N ASP A 16 7.83 -9.53 -10.03
CA ASP A 16 7.77 -8.98 -8.70
C ASP A 16 7.73 -10.11 -7.67
N THR A 17 8.68 -10.07 -6.75
CA THR A 17 8.67 -10.92 -5.58
C THR A 17 7.76 -10.35 -4.50
N ILE A 18 7.31 -11.19 -3.57
CA ILE A 18 6.59 -10.71 -2.37
C ILE A 18 7.60 -10.49 -1.25
N CYS A 19 7.47 -9.36 -0.55
CA CYS A 19 8.13 -9.12 0.71
C CYS A 19 7.12 -8.92 1.84
N THR A 20 7.52 -9.29 3.04
CA THR A 20 6.81 -9.01 4.29
C THR A 20 7.56 -7.96 5.08
N ILE A 21 6.87 -6.90 5.47
CA ILE A 21 7.44 -5.80 6.27
C ILE A 21 6.68 -5.64 7.60
N GLU A 22 7.38 -5.11 8.59
CA GLU A 22 6.80 -4.54 9.80
C GLU A 22 6.75 -3.01 9.64
N ALA A 23 5.54 -2.47 9.59
CA ALA A 23 5.28 -1.03 9.42
C ALA A 23 4.42 -0.50 10.58
N THR A 24 4.57 0.77 10.91
CA THR A 24 3.67 1.43 11.89
C THR A 24 2.30 1.69 11.26
N GLY A 25 1.27 1.82 12.10
CA GLY A 25 -0.05 2.23 11.62
C GLY A 25 0.00 3.57 10.90
N GLN A 26 0.88 4.49 11.31
CA GLN A 26 1.09 5.76 10.63
C GLN A 26 1.63 5.57 9.21
N GLN A 27 2.62 4.69 9.00
CA GLN A 27 3.14 4.38 7.67
C GLN A 27 2.07 3.80 6.76
N ILE A 28 1.22 2.91 7.30
CA ILE A 28 0.08 2.35 6.54
C ILE A 28 -0.92 3.45 6.17
N LEU A 29 -1.28 4.34 7.10
CA LEU A 29 -2.16 5.47 6.83
C LEU A 29 -1.59 6.40 5.73
N ASP A 30 -0.28 6.63 5.74
CA ASP A 30 0.40 7.49 4.77
C ASP A 30 0.43 6.83 3.38
N ALA A 31 0.72 5.53 3.32
CA ALA A 31 0.67 4.74 2.10
C ALA A 31 -0.73 4.73 1.48
N LEU A 32 -1.78 4.56 2.29
CA LEU A 32 -3.17 4.59 1.81
C LEU A 32 -3.56 5.97 1.30
N GLU A 33 -3.16 7.04 1.98
CA GLU A 33 -3.44 8.42 1.53
C GLU A 33 -2.75 8.70 0.19
N TRP A 34 -1.50 8.28 0.03
CA TRP A 34 -0.77 8.38 -1.23
C TRP A 34 -1.43 7.56 -2.35
N GLY A 35 -1.84 6.33 -2.05
CA GLY A 35 -2.54 5.48 -3.01
C GLY A 35 -3.87 6.07 -3.45
N ALA A 36 -4.53 6.88 -2.62
CA ALA A 36 -5.79 7.54 -2.96
C ALA A 36 -5.59 8.88 -3.71
N LYS A 37 -4.36 9.42 -3.82
CA LYS A 37 -4.08 10.85 -4.14
C LYS A 37 -4.77 11.42 -5.39
N GLU A 38 -4.96 10.64 -6.44
CA GLU A 38 -5.59 11.12 -7.69
C GLU A 38 -7.06 10.69 -7.84
N LEU A 39 -7.65 9.98 -6.87
CA LEU A 39 -9.04 9.56 -6.97
C LEU A 39 -9.99 10.77 -7.12
N PRO A 40 -10.97 10.71 -8.04
CA PRO A 40 -11.47 9.52 -8.75
C PRO A 40 -10.78 9.20 -10.09
N GLN A 41 -9.69 9.87 -10.46
CA GLN A 41 -8.95 9.55 -11.69
C GLN A 41 -8.22 8.21 -11.55
N GLU A 42 -8.10 7.48 -12.66
CA GLU A 42 -7.37 6.22 -12.70
C GLU A 42 -5.87 6.46 -12.50
N GLN A 43 -5.24 5.70 -11.60
CA GLN A 43 -3.82 5.82 -11.34
C GLN A 43 -3.20 4.48 -10.90
N GLY A 44 -1.94 4.26 -11.30
CA GLY A 44 -1.17 3.07 -10.94
C GLY A 44 -0.86 2.84 -9.44
N PRO A 45 -0.72 3.86 -8.56
CA PRO A 45 -0.36 3.65 -7.16
C PRO A 45 -1.55 3.31 -6.23
N PHE A 46 -2.77 3.12 -6.74
CA PHE A 46 -3.90 2.77 -5.87
C PHE A 46 -3.67 1.38 -5.25
N LEU A 47 -3.52 1.35 -3.92
CA LEU A 47 -3.25 0.13 -3.19
C LEU A 47 -4.50 -0.73 -3.11
N GLN A 48 -4.46 -1.89 -3.76
CA GLN A 48 -5.39 -2.98 -3.46
C GLN A 48 -5.07 -3.49 -2.06
N VAL A 49 -6.08 -3.66 -1.21
CA VAL A 49 -5.89 -4.07 0.19
C VAL A 49 -6.84 -5.21 0.55
N SER A 50 -6.42 -6.03 1.51
CA SER A 50 -7.15 -7.18 2.05
C SER A 50 -7.04 -7.11 3.56
N GLY A 51 -8.11 -7.44 4.28
CA GLY A 51 -8.20 -7.25 5.73
C GLY A 51 -8.25 -5.77 6.17
N ILE A 52 -8.14 -4.82 5.25
CA ILE A 52 -8.29 -3.38 5.50
C ILE A 52 -9.63 -2.89 4.95
N THR A 53 -10.38 -2.15 5.74
CA THR A 53 -11.50 -1.33 5.27
C THR A 53 -11.17 0.14 5.50
N LEU A 54 -11.49 1.00 4.53
CA LEU A 54 -11.26 2.44 4.61
C LEU A 54 -12.37 3.20 3.88
N GLU A 55 -12.52 4.47 4.22
CA GLU A 55 -13.36 5.43 3.50
C GLU A 55 -12.49 6.51 2.87
N ILE A 56 -12.79 6.89 1.62
CA ILE A 56 -12.06 7.92 0.89
C ILE A 56 -13.02 9.04 0.52
N ASN A 57 -12.77 10.25 1.02
CA ASN A 57 -13.54 11.43 0.67
C ASN A 57 -12.87 12.21 -0.48
N THR A 58 -13.33 11.97 -1.71
CA THR A 58 -12.83 12.65 -2.93
C THR A 58 -13.25 14.12 -3.05
N GLY A 59 -14.10 14.62 -2.15
CA GLY A 59 -14.45 16.04 -2.06
C GLY A 59 -13.36 16.89 -1.38
N ILE A 60 -12.39 16.26 -0.73
CA ILE A 60 -11.22 16.91 -0.13
C ILE A 60 -10.06 16.83 -1.13
N ALA A 61 -9.36 17.95 -1.34
CA ALA A 61 -8.18 17.98 -2.22
C ALA A 61 -7.06 17.10 -1.65
N SER A 62 -6.24 16.49 -2.52
CA SER A 62 -5.14 15.64 -2.09
C SER A 62 -4.18 16.39 -1.17
N PRO A 63 -3.95 15.92 0.07
CA PRO A 63 -2.98 16.52 0.98
C PRO A 63 -1.56 16.00 0.73
N CYS A 64 -1.37 15.08 -0.21
CA CYS A 64 -0.07 14.47 -0.48
C CYS A 64 0.89 15.47 -1.13
N VAL A 65 2.07 15.61 -0.54
CA VAL A 65 3.17 16.40 -1.09
C VAL A 65 4.17 15.45 -1.75
N ALA A 66 4.44 15.71 -3.03
CA ALA A 66 5.43 14.99 -3.82
C ALA A 66 6.69 15.85 -4.01
N ASN A 67 7.87 15.23 -4.07
CA ASN A 67 9.06 15.92 -4.56
C ASN A 67 9.11 15.96 -6.10
N GLU A 68 10.16 16.55 -6.67
CA GLU A 68 10.39 16.63 -8.12
C GLU A 68 10.48 15.25 -8.81
N GLN A 69 10.76 14.19 -8.06
CA GLN A 69 10.85 12.81 -8.55
C GLN A 69 9.50 12.09 -8.50
N GLY A 70 8.44 12.77 -8.03
CA GLY A 70 7.10 12.20 -7.92
C GLY A 70 6.94 11.23 -6.75
N THR A 71 7.81 11.30 -5.73
CA THR A 71 7.71 10.45 -4.54
C THR A 71 7.13 11.20 -3.35
N LEU A 72 6.42 10.50 -2.48
CA LEU A 72 5.85 11.04 -1.25
C LEU A 72 6.95 11.66 -0.37
N VAL A 73 6.74 12.88 0.10
CA VAL A 73 7.61 13.53 1.11
C VAL A 73 6.84 14.04 2.31
N GLY A 74 5.51 14.08 2.23
CA GLY A 74 4.67 14.48 3.35
C GLY A 74 3.19 14.47 3.03
N ILE A 75 2.39 14.67 4.06
CA ILE A 75 0.95 14.86 3.98
C ILE A 75 0.64 16.16 4.71
N GLU A 76 0.19 17.17 3.98
CA GLU A 76 -0.12 18.50 4.48
C GLU A 76 -1.60 18.80 4.33
N GLY A 77 -2.27 18.97 5.46
CA GLY A 77 -3.70 19.30 5.50
C GLY A 77 -4.61 18.10 5.80
N PRO A 78 -5.92 18.25 5.55
CA PRO A 78 -6.91 17.25 5.92
C PRO A 78 -6.74 15.98 5.08
N ARG A 79 -6.70 14.82 5.76
CA ARG A 79 -6.70 13.51 5.10
C ARG A 79 -8.02 13.22 4.43
N ARG A 80 -7.95 12.53 3.30
CA ARG A 80 -9.11 12.04 2.56
C ARG A 80 -9.43 10.62 2.96
N VAL A 81 -8.41 9.85 3.32
CA VAL A 81 -8.55 8.50 3.87
C VAL A 81 -8.91 8.59 5.36
N SER A 82 -10.01 7.95 5.72
CA SER A 82 -10.54 7.91 7.08
C SER A 82 -11.17 6.54 7.38
N ASN A 83 -11.58 6.34 8.63
CA ASN A 83 -12.25 5.10 9.09
C ASN A 83 -11.47 3.82 8.74
N VAL A 84 -10.14 3.90 8.75
CA VAL A 84 -9.25 2.77 8.45
C VAL A 84 -9.32 1.74 9.58
N ARG A 85 -9.65 0.50 9.23
CA ARG A 85 -9.69 -0.64 10.15
C ARG A 85 -8.88 -1.79 9.57
N ILE A 86 -8.20 -2.52 10.43
CA ILE A 86 -7.47 -3.75 10.13
C ILE A 86 -8.19 -4.88 10.88
N ASN A 87 -8.70 -5.88 10.15
CA ASN A 87 -9.48 -7.01 10.70
C ASN A 87 -10.68 -6.56 11.56
N GLY A 88 -11.32 -5.45 11.18
CA GLY A 88 -12.46 -4.88 11.88
C GLY A 88 -12.11 -3.91 13.02
N GLU A 89 -10.86 -3.91 13.49
CA GLU A 89 -10.38 -3.02 14.55
C GLU A 89 -9.82 -1.71 13.96
N PRO A 90 -10.11 -0.54 14.54
CA PRO A 90 -9.50 0.72 14.13
C PRO A 90 -7.98 0.64 14.15
N ILE A 91 -7.33 1.16 13.10
CA ILE A 91 -5.88 1.21 13.05
C ILE A 91 -5.34 2.15 14.15
N ASP A 92 -4.31 1.70 14.85
CA ASP A 92 -3.56 2.51 15.82
C ASP A 92 -2.28 3.01 15.15
N PRO A 93 -2.11 4.34 14.95
CA PRO A 93 -0.93 4.91 14.31
C PRO A 93 0.40 4.52 14.97
N ASN A 94 0.39 4.23 16.27
CA ASN A 94 1.57 3.90 17.05
C ASN A 94 1.84 2.38 17.14
N LYS A 95 0.84 1.55 16.79
CA LYS A 95 1.01 0.09 16.76
C LYS A 95 1.78 -0.32 15.50
N LYS A 96 2.54 -1.39 15.61
CA LYS A 96 3.21 -2.04 14.48
C LYS A 96 2.34 -3.16 13.92
N TYR A 97 2.35 -3.29 12.61
CA TYR A 97 1.60 -4.28 11.86
C TYR A 97 2.54 -4.99 10.89
N ILE A 98 2.26 -6.27 10.68
CA ILE A 98 2.97 -7.07 9.69
C ILE A 98 2.11 -7.13 8.43
N GLY A 99 2.72 -6.81 7.29
CA GLY A 99 2.04 -6.79 6.00
C GLY A 99 2.90 -7.36 4.89
N GLY A 100 2.29 -8.21 4.06
CA GLY A 100 2.88 -8.72 2.83
C GLY A 100 2.40 -7.95 1.61
N GLY A 101 3.27 -7.77 0.62
CA GLY A 101 2.93 -7.13 -0.64
C GLY A 101 4.05 -7.23 -1.68
N ALA A 102 3.79 -6.74 -2.88
CA ALA A 102 4.79 -6.70 -3.95
C ALA A 102 6.00 -5.87 -3.51
N THR A 103 7.19 -6.43 -3.66
CA THR A 103 8.47 -5.78 -3.35
C THR A 103 8.59 -4.42 -4.06
N HIS A 104 8.08 -4.31 -5.30
CA HIS A 104 8.07 -3.05 -6.03
C HIS A 104 7.32 -1.93 -5.29
N VAL A 105 6.15 -2.22 -4.75
CA VAL A 105 5.30 -1.25 -4.04
C VAL A 105 5.81 -0.96 -2.64
N LEU A 106 6.27 -1.99 -1.91
CA LEU A 106 6.63 -1.87 -0.51
C LEU A 106 8.07 -1.37 -0.28
N LEU A 107 9.01 -1.74 -1.14
CA LEU A 107 10.44 -1.49 -0.93
C LEU A 107 11.10 -0.64 -2.02
N ASN A 108 10.58 -0.67 -3.26
CA ASN A 108 11.23 0.00 -4.41
C ASN A 108 10.52 1.29 -4.85
N HIS A 109 9.70 1.88 -3.98
CA HIS A 109 8.97 3.13 -4.23
C HIS A 109 8.04 3.09 -5.45
N GLY A 110 7.47 1.92 -5.75
CA GLY A 110 6.50 1.75 -6.83
C GLY A 110 5.37 2.77 -6.73
N GLY A 111 5.10 3.45 -7.84
CA GLY A 111 4.09 4.53 -7.86
C GLY A 111 4.41 5.75 -6.98
N GLY A 112 5.67 5.90 -6.58
CA GLY A 112 6.18 7.01 -5.76
C GLY A 112 5.92 6.86 -4.26
N ASN A 113 5.52 5.67 -3.78
CA ASN A 113 5.20 5.46 -2.37
C ASN A 113 6.46 5.20 -1.53
N THR A 114 6.88 6.18 -0.73
CA THR A 114 8.01 6.10 0.20
C THR A 114 7.56 5.93 1.65
N ALA A 115 6.26 5.76 1.92
CA ALA A 115 5.73 5.70 3.28
C ALA A 115 6.32 4.55 4.12
N PHE A 116 6.76 3.48 3.46
CA PHE A 116 7.37 2.32 4.10
C PHE A 116 8.90 2.44 4.26
N ASP A 117 9.49 3.59 3.97
CA ASP A 117 10.92 3.81 4.19
C ASP A 117 11.29 3.57 5.66
N GLY A 118 12.35 2.77 5.85
CA GLY A 118 12.79 2.35 7.18
C GLY A 118 11.93 1.27 7.84
N ALA A 119 10.87 0.77 7.20
CA ALA A 119 10.14 -0.41 7.67
C ALA A 119 11.08 -1.62 7.74
N LYS A 120 10.90 -2.46 8.76
CA LYS A 120 11.74 -3.64 8.93
C LYS A 120 11.27 -4.74 7.98
N VAL A 121 12.14 -5.17 7.09
CA VAL A 121 11.89 -6.35 6.24
C VAL A 121 11.96 -7.61 7.10
N ILE A 122 10.86 -8.33 7.21
CA ILE A 122 10.77 -9.62 7.92
C ILE A 122 11.19 -10.75 6.98
N GLN A 123 10.73 -10.70 5.73
CA GLN A 123 11.07 -11.69 4.71
C GLN A 123 11.08 -11.02 3.34
N SER A 124 12.10 -11.25 2.54
CA SER A 124 12.17 -10.86 1.12
C SER A 124 12.19 -12.11 0.24
N ASP A 125 11.74 -11.97 -1.00
CA ASP A 125 11.78 -13.01 -2.03
C ASP A 125 10.97 -14.28 -1.71
N CYS A 126 9.76 -14.08 -1.16
CA CYS A 126 8.76 -15.14 -1.13
C CYS A 126 8.17 -15.26 -2.54
N GLY A 127 8.00 -16.49 -3.04
CA GLY A 127 7.54 -16.77 -4.41
C GLY A 127 6.18 -16.14 -4.79
N LEU A 128 5.85 -16.28 -6.07
CA LEU A 128 4.76 -15.57 -6.78
C LEU A 128 3.41 -15.58 -6.05
N GLU A 129 2.85 -14.37 -5.98
CA GLU A 129 1.52 -13.91 -5.60
C GLU A 129 0.59 -14.82 -4.78
N TYR A 130 0.32 -14.42 -3.54
CA TYR A 130 -1.06 -14.22 -3.05
C TYR A 130 -1.06 -13.11 -1.98
N PHE A 131 -1.93 -12.13 -2.18
CA PHE A 131 -2.07 -10.92 -1.37
C PHE A 131 -2.69 -11.24 0.00
N ILE A 132 -1.95 -11.09 1.11
CA ILE A 132 -2.51 -11.23 2.46
C ILE A 132 -1.79 -10.28 3.44
N LEU A 133 -2.46 -9.20 3.86
CA LEU A 133 -2.15 -8.48 5.10
C LEU A 133 -2.76 -9.28 6.25
N THR A 134 -2.05 -10.32 6.71
CA THR A 134 -2.41 -11.04 7.93
C THR A 134 -1.75 -10.38 9.13
N ASP A 135 -2.58 -9.89 10.05
CA ASP A 135 -2.15 -9.53 11.40
C ASP A 135 -1.64 -10.80 12.08
N VAL A 136 -0.32 -11.00 12.06
CA VAL A 136 0.34 -11.98 12.95
C VAL A 136 0.65 -11.23 14.23
N THR A 137 -0.34 -11.13 15.09
CA THR A 137 -0.17 -10.61 16.44
C THR A 137 0.63 -11.65 17.23
N LEU A 138 1.84 -11.27 17.69
CA LEU A 138 2.59 -12.04 18.70
C LEU A 138 2.07 -11.70 20.10
#